data_AF-A0A9E5PXD3-F1
#
_entry.id   AF-A0A9E5PXD3-F1
#
_cell.length_a   1.000
_cell.length_b   1.000
_cell.length_c   1.000
_cell.angle_alpha   90.00
_cell.angle_beta   90.00
_cell.angle_gamma   90.00
#
_symmetry.space_group_name_H-M   'P 1'
#
loop_
_entity.id
_entity.type
_entity.pdbx_description
1 polymer ?
#
loop_
_entity_poly.entity_id
_entity_poly.type
_entity_poly.pdbx_seq_one_letter_code
_entity_poly.pdbx_strand_id
1 'polypeptide(L)'
;PAGMLLSFDNPMHPFKGHPSYLKVAELPFEERIAQLQDPALRAQLVAEESTLTGKFDSFFVRHFDNMFPLGDPPNYEPTPDESIAGIAAREGRPPQEVLLDAMLARGGRDFVY
;
A
#
# COMPACT_ATOMS: atom_id res chain seq x y z
N PRO A 1 1.08 -11.65 17.99
CA PRO A 1 2.01 -10.89 17.13
C PRO A 1 1.44 -9.49 16.87
N ALA A 2 2.20 -8.43 17.09
CA ALA A 2 1.71 -7.06 16.84
C ALA A 2 1.52 -6.86 15.33
N GLY A 3 0.30 -6.48 14.91
CA GLY A 3 0.02 -6.09 13.51
C GLY A 3 0.86 -4.87 13.12
N MET A 4 1.28 -4.79 11.86
CA MET A 4 2.07 -3.67 11.36
C MET A 4 1.15 -2.63 10.75
N LEU A 5 1.19 -1.39 11.24
CA LEU A 5 0.49 -0.28 10.59
C LEU A 5 1.32 0.24 9.40
N LEU A 6 0.80 0.03 8.21
CA LEU A 6 1.35 0.46 6.93
C LEU A 6 0.74 1.81 6.55
N SER A 7 1.61 2.81 6.33
CA SER A 7 1.23 4.13 5.81
C SER A 7 2.41 4.73 5.05
N PHE A 8 2.17 5.77 4.24
CA PHE A 8 3.25 6.50 3.58
C PHE A 8 4.08 7.36 4.53
N ASP A 9 3.57 7.64 5.73
CA ASP A 9 4.32 8.35 6.76
C ASP A 9 5.25 7.41 7.56
N ASN A 10 5.03 6.10 7.47
CA ASN A 10 5.91 5.11 8.06
C ASN A 10 7.11 4.84 7.13
N PRO A 11 8.37 4.93 7.58
CA PRO A 11 9.52 4.61 6.75
C PRO A 11 9.55 3.14 6.28
N MET A 12 8.75 2.24 6.83
CA MET A 12 8.67 0.83 6.43
C MET A 12 7.26 0.50 5.92
N HIS A 13 7.10 0.51 4.59
CA HIS A 13 5.84 0.19 3.91
C HIS A 13 6.09 -0.59 2.60
N PRO A 14 5.06 -1.21 2.00
CA PRO A 14 5.20 -2.12 0.85
C PRO A 14 5.88 -1.49 -0.38
N PHE A 15 5.60 -0.22 -0.66
CA PHE A 15 6.18 0.49 -1.81
C PHE A 15 7.61 1.01 -1.63
N LYS A 16 8.23 0.88 -0.44
CA LYS A 16 9.51 1.54 -0.11
C LYS A 16 10.65 1.18 -1.07
N GLY A 17 10.69 -0.07 -1.53
CA GLY A 17 11.73 -0.60 -2.40
C GLY A 17 11.53 -0.39 -3.90
N HIS A 18 10.40 0.21 -4.30
CA HIS A 18 10.00 0.28 -5.69
C HIS A 18 10.71 1.45 -6.41
N PRO A 19 11.31 1.24 -7.61
CA PRO A 19 12.04 2.27 -8.34
C PRO A 19 11.29 3.58 -8.54
N SER A 20 9.99 3.51 -8.80
CA SER A 20 9.12 4.67 -9.01
C SER A 20 8.86 5.43 -7.70
N TYR A 21 8.72 4.73 -6.58
CA TYR A 21 8.64 5.36 -5.26
C TYR A 21 9.95 6.05 -4.87
N LEU A 22 11.10 5.43 -5.15
CA LEU A 22 12.42 6.00 -4.84
C LEU A 22 12.68 7.35 -5.52
N LYS A 23 12.07 7.61 -6.69
CA LYS A 23 12.18 8.91 -7.39
C LYS A 23 11.50 10.06 -6.64
N VAL A 24 10.52 9.74 -5.79
CA VAL A 24 9.69 10.73 -5.07
C VAL A 24 9.87 10.67 -3.55
N ALA A 25 10.66 9.71 -3.05
CA ALA A 25 10.81 9.41 -1.63
C ALA A 25 11.34 10.61 -0.81
N GLU A 26 12.21 11.42 -1.41
CA GLU A 26 12.86 12.60 -0.81
C GLU A 26 12.00 13.88 -0.89
N LEU A 27 10.85 13.84 -1.57
CA LEU A 27 9.95 14.98 -1.63
C LEU A 27 9.25 15.21 -0.28
N PRO A 28 8.85 16.46 0.03
CA PRO A 28 7.93 16.73 1.13
C PRO A 28 6.67 15.86 1.02
N PHE A 29 6.12 15.45 2.17
CA PHE A 29 5.02 14.46 2.22
C PHE A 29 3.88 14.77 1.24
N GLU A 30 3.36 16.00 1.24
CA GLU A 30 2.26 16.41 0.36
C GLU A 30 2.62 16.32 -1.12
N GLU A 31 3.83 16.73 -1.50
CA GLU A 31 4.32 16.64 -2.88
C GLU A 31 4.51 15.17 -3.30
N ARG A 32 4.99 14.33 -2.38
CA ARG A 32 5.13 12.89 -2.60
C ARG A 32 3.77 12.23 -2.82
N ILE A 33 2.78 12.53 -1.99
CA ILE A 33 1.40 12.01 -2.15
C ILE A 33 0.80 12.49 -3.48
N ALA A 34 1.00 13.75 -3.85
CA ALA A 34 0.54 14.27 -5.14
C ALA A 34 1.15 13.52 -6.33
N GLN A 35 2.46 13.22 -6.29
CA GLN A 35 3.11 12.39 -7.31
C GLN A 35 2.57 10.95 -7.32
N LEU A 36 2.33 10.36 -6.17
CA LEU A 36 1.74 9.01 -6.07
C LEU A 36 0.27 8.94 -6.50
N GLN A 37 -0.38 10.09 -6.72
CA GLN A 37 -1.70 10.17 -7.35
C GLN A 37 -1.62 10.28 -8.88
N ASP A 38 -0.45 10.57 -9.45
CA ASP A 38 -0.26 10.64 -10.90
C ASP A 38 -0.51 9.26 -11.56
N PRO A 39 -1.43 9.16 -12.53
CA PRO A 39 -1.78 7.87 -13.14
C PRO A 39 -0.59 7.15 -13.79
N ALA A 40 0.37 7.88 -14.36
CA ALA A 40 1.51 7.26 -15.02
C ALA A 40 2.49 6.69 -13.98
N LEU A 41 2.78 7.43 -12.91
CA LEU A 41 3.61 6.93 -11.82
C LEU A 41 2.95 5.73 -11.12
N ARG A 42 1.63 5.81 -10.87
CA ARG A 42 0.86 4.70 -10.28
C ARG A 42 0.93 3.43 -11.11
N ALA A 43 0.72 3.55 -12.42
CA ALA A 43 0.79 2.41 -13.33
C ALA A 43 2.19 1.78 -13.33
N GLN A 44 3.25 2.59 -13.29
CA GLN A 44 4.62 2.08 -13.15
C GLN A 44 4.84 1.39 -11.80
N LEU A 45 4.42 2.02 -10.71
CA LEU A 45 4.60 1.53 -9.35
C LEU A 45 3.90 0.18 -9.10
N VAL A 46 2.70 -0.01 -9.67
CA VAL A 46 1.93 -1.25 -9.53
C VAL A 46 2.47 -2.38 -10.43
N ALA A 47 3.10 -2.03 -11.56
CA ALA A 47 3.61 -3.01 -12.53
C ALA A 47 5.06 -3.44 -12.27
N GLU A 48 5.83 -2.65 -11.51
CA GLU A 48 7.23 -2.95 -11.20
C GLU A 48 7.39 -3.80 -9.94
N GLU A 49 8.54 -4.46 -9.83
CA GLU A 49 8.93 -5.18 -8.62
C GLU A 49 9.81 -4.29 -7.74
N SER A 50 9.73 -4.52 -6.44
CA SER A 50 10.62 -3.92 -5.46
C SER A 50 12.06 -4.39 -5.68
N THR A 51 13.00 -3.45 -5.53
CA THR A 51 14.43 -3.75 -5.54
C THR A 51 14.95 -4.24 -4.20
N LEU A 52 14.14 -4.17 -3.14
CA LEU A 52 14.51 -4.72 -1.84
C LEU A 52 14.43 -6.23 -1.90
N THR A 53 15.56 -6.89 -1.66
CA THR A 53 15.62 -8.35 -1.59
C THR A 53 15.50 -8.83 -0.14
N GLY A 54 14.73 -9.89 0.12
CA GLY A 54 14.72 -10.59 1.40
C GLY A 54 13.33 -10.78 2.02
N LYS A 55 13.31 -11.10 3.32
CA LYS A 55 12.07 -11.45 4.04
C LYS A 55 11.04 -10.33 4.05
N PHE A 56 11.47 -9.07 4.07
CA PHE A 56 10.58 -7.91 4.11
C PHE A 56 9.76 -7.78 2.82
N ASP A 57 10.42 -7.94 1.67
CA ASP A 57 9.78 -7.82 0.37
C ASP A 57 8.82 -9.00 0.11
N SER A 58 9.30 -10.21 0.35
CA SER A 58 8.48 -11.42 0.23
C SER A 58 7.30 -11.46 1.21
N PHE A 59 7.33 -10.70 2.31
CA PHE A 59 6.21 -10.62 3.25
C PHE A 59 5.01 -9.91 2.62
N PHE A 60 5.20 -8.69 2.10
CA PHE A 60 4.05 -7.92 1.57
C PHE A 60 3.50 -8.49 0.28
N VAL A 61 4.37 -9.00 -0.60
CA VAL A 61 3.96 -9.57 -1.89
C VAL A 61 3.13 -10.86 -1.73
N ARG A 62 3.19 -11.52 -0.56
CA ARG A 62 2.54 -12.83 -0.33
C ARG A 62 1.37 -12.80 0.66
N HIS A 63 1.12 -11.67 1.33
CA HIS A 63 0.19 -11.63 2.47
C HIS A 63 -0.91 -10.57 2.36
N PHE A 64 -1.36 -10.25 1.13
CA PHE A 64 -2.48 -9.30 0.92
C PHE A 64 -3.80 -9.76 1.55
N ASP A 65 -3.96 -11.05 1.80
CA ASP A 65 -5.07 -11.68 2.54
C ASP A 65 -5.06 -11.36 4.04
N ASN A 66 -3.91 -10.91 4.56
CA ASN A 66 -3.72 -10.47 5.94
C ASN A 66 -3.44 -8.96 6.04
N MET A 67 -3.88 -8.19 5.05
CA MET A 67 -3.81 -6.73 5.05
C MET A 67 -5.22 -6.15 5.00
N PHE A 68 -5.54 -5.26 5.94
CA PHE A 68 -6.89 -4.71 6.04
C PHE A 68 -6.84 -3.18 6.09
N PRO A 69 -7.61 -2.47 5.24
CA PRO A 69 -7.79 -1.03 5.42
C PRO A 69 -8.42 -0.76 6.79
N LEU A 70 -7.82 0.15 7.56
CA LEU A 70 -8.34 0.50 8.88
C LEU A 70 -9.67 1.25 8.76
N GLY A 71 -9.78 2.17 7.78
CA GLY A 71 -11.00 2.93 7.52
C GLY A 71 -11.29 4.04 8.53
N ASP A 72 -12.45 4.69 8.36
CA ASP A 72 -12.96 5.74 9.26
C ASP A 72 -14.50 5.61 9.37
N PRO A 73 -15.05 5.16 10.53
CA PRO A 73 -14.33 4.81 11.75
C PRO A 73 -13.46 3.55 11.61
N PRO A 74 -12.41 3.38 12.44
CA PRO A 74 -11.56 2.20 12.41
C PRO A 74 -12.34 0.88 12.58
N ASN A 75 -12.20 -0.04 11.61
CA ASN A 75 -12.70 -1.40 11.70
C ASN A 75 -11.59 -2.33 12.22
N TYR A 76 -11.76 -2.83 13.45
CA TYR A 76 -10.81 -3.77 14.08
C TYR A 76 -11.23 -5.24 13.93
N GLU A 77 -12.43 -5.51 13.42
CA GLU A 77 -12.99 -6.84 13.21
C GLU A 77 -13.39 -7.06 11.74
N PRO A 78 -12.46 -6.86 10.79
CA PRO A 78 -12.75 -7.03 9.38
C PRO A 78 -12.96 -8.50 9.05
N THR A 79 -13.76 -8.70 8.04
CA THR A 79 -14.00 -10.00 7.42
C THR A 79 -12.93 -10.28 6.36
N PRO A 80 -12.68 -11.54 5.98
CA PRO A 80 -11.68 -11.88 4.95
C PRO A 80 -11.93 -11.19 3.60
N ASP A 81 -13.19 -10.90 3.23
CA ASP A 81 -13.53 -10.18 2.00
C ASP A 81 -13.28 -8.66 2.07
N GLU A 82 -12.97 -8.13 3.25
CA GLU A 82 -12.48 -6.77 3.48
C GLU A 82 -10.94 -6.69 3.49
N SER A 83 -10.23 -7.82 3.36
CA SER A 83 -8.78 -7.80 3.12
C SER A 83 -8.46 -7.17 1.76
N ILE A 84 -7.23 -6.69 1.57
CA ILE A 84 -6.76 -6.20 0.26
C ILE A 84 -6.96 -7.27 -0.81
N ALA A 85 -6.67 -8.55 -0.52
CA ALA A 85 -6.92 -9.64 -1.44
C ALA A 85 -8.42 -9.85 -1.72
N GLY A 86 -9.27 -9.77 -0.69
CA GLY A 86 -10.73 -9.89 -0.80
C GLY A 86 -11.35 -8.79 -1.66
N ILE A 87 -10.95 -7.54 -1.41
CA ILE A 87 -11.37 -6.37 -2.20
C ILE A 87 -10.90 -6.51 -3.64
N ALA A 88 -9.63 -6.86 -3.85
CA ALA A 88 -9.05 -7.07 -5.19
C ALA A 88 -9.79 -8.14 -5.99
N ALA A 89 -10.11 -9.27 -5.36
CA ALA A 89 -10.87 -10.35 -5.98
C ALA A 89 -12.31 -9.92 -6.33
N ARG A 90 -12.97 -9.17 -5.46
CA ARG A 90 -14.32 -8.64 -5.69
C ARG A 90 -14.36 -7.62 -6.83
N GLU A 91 -13.34 -6.78 -6.94
CA GLU A 91 -13.27 -5.69 -7.93
C GLU A 91 -12.60 -6.10 -9.24
N GLY A 92 -11.94 -7.27 -9.30
CA GLY A 92 -11.20 -7.72 -10.47
C GLY A 92 -9.95 -6.88 -10.75
N ARG A 93 -9.31 -6.36 -9.69
CA ARG A 93 -8.15 -5.45 -9.76
C ARG A 93 -6.90 -6.11 -9.16
N PRO A 94 -5.68 -5.69 -9.53
CA PRO A 94 -4.47 -6.15 -8.86
C PRO A 94 -4.46 -5.75 -7.37
N PRO A 95 -4.07 -6.64 -6.45
CA PRO A 95 -4.05 -6.32 -5.02
C PRO A 95 -3.08 -5.20 -4.66
N GLN A 96 -1.98 -5.04 -5.40
CA GLN A 96 -1.06 -3.90 -5.26
C GLN A 96 -1.76 -2.56 -5.54
N GLU A 97 -2.67 -2.51 -6.51
CA GLU A 97 -3.42 -1.30 -6.83
C GLU A 97 -4.40 -0.95 -5.72
N VAL A 98 -5.11 -1.95 -5.20
CA VAL A 98 -6.02 -1.80 -4.06
C VAL A 98 -5.28 -1.35 -2.80
N LEU A 99 -4.10 -1.92 -2.53
CA LEU A 99 -3.24 -1.51 -1.42
C LEU A 99 -2.77 -0.05 -1.57
N LEU A 100 -2.35 0.33 -2.78
CA LEU A 100 -1.93 1.70 -3.06
C LEU A 100 -3.06 2.69 -2.79
N ASP A 101 -4.27 2.39 -3.25
CA ASP A 101 -5.45 3.22 -3.00
C ASP A 101 -5.81 3.29 -1.51
N ALA A 102 -5.80 2.15 -0.83
CA ALA A 102 -6.04 2.11 0.61
C ALA A 102 -5.06 3.00 1.36
N MET A 103 -3.77 2.95 1.03
CA MET A 103 -2.76 3.80 1.67
C MET A 103 -2.84 5.29 1.25
N LEU A 104 -3.27 5.58 0.02
CA LEU A 104 -3.46 6.95 -0.48
C LEU A 104 -4.75 7.61 0.01
N ALA A 105 -5.69 6.83 0.55
CA ALA A 105 -6.89 7.36 1.17
C ALA A 105 -6.55 8.41 2.24
N ARG A 106 -7.47 9.37 2.42
CA ARG A 106 -7.31 10.50 3.35
C ARG A 106 -6.01 11.29 3.14
N GLY A 107 -5.57 11.41 1.88
CA GLY A 107 -4.37 12.15 1.51
C GLY A 107 -3.08 11.46 1.95
N GLY A 108 -2.98 10.14 1.76
CA GLY A 108 -1.79 9.35 2.11
C GLY A 108 -1.66 8.99 3.59
N ARG A 109 -2.70 9.28 4.38
CA ARG A 109 -2.69 9.18 5.85
C ARG A 109 -3.56 8.04 6.36
N ASP A 110 -4.10 7.22 5.47
CA ASP A 110 -4.75 6.00 5.89
C ASP A 110 -3.76 4.92 6.33
N PHE A 111 -4.29 4.00 7.14
CA PHE A 111 -3.55 2.88 7.65
C PHE A 111 -4.11 1.60 7.05
N VAL A 112 -3.20 0.70 6.71
CA VAL A 112 -3.49 -0.71 6.45
C VAL A 112 -2.78 -1.51 7.53
N TYR A 113 -3.42 -2.53 8.09
CA TYR A 113 -2.86 -3.29 9.22
C TYR A 113 -2.83 -4.80 8.99
#